data_AF-A0A7C7HYM7-F1
#
_entry.id   AF-A0A7C7HYM7-F1
#
_cell.length_a   1.000
_cell.length_b   1.000
_cell.length_c   1.000
_cell.angle_alpha   90.00
_cell.angle_beta   90.00
_cell.angle_gamma   90.00
#
_symmetry.space_group_name_H-M   'P 1'
#
loop_
_entity.id
_entity.type
_entity.pdbx_description
1 polymer ?
#
loop_
_entity_poly.entity_id
_entity_poly.type
_entity_poly.pdbx_seq_one_letter_code
_entity_poly.pdbx_strand_id
1 'polypeptide(L)'
;MLVPNLEFISVTVFLAGLTLGISYGAMVGGTAMLIYSVMNPLGSGLIYLTLLIGQILAMVGIGMVGAFSKRILKSDSSFICAGIAGGIGLLCALWYDGITTMAYPISAGYNWDETMAYAISGLLFTFMHLASNAVIFSVVVPGYLRRLSQ
;
A
#
# COMPACT_ATOMS: atom_id res chain seq x y z
N MET A 1 -12.37 -17.15 -3.68
CA MET A 1 -12.05 -17.46 -2.27
C MET A 1 -12.13 -16.17 -1.47
N LEU A 2 -12.83 -16.16 -0.33
CA LEU A 2 -12.80 -15.05 0.64
C LEU A 2 -11.55 -15.19 1.51
N VAL A 3 -10.38 -14.93 0.92
CA VAL A 3 -9.16 -14.75 1.70
C VAL A 3 -9.17 -13.30 2.16
N PRO A 4 -9.05 -13.01 3.48
CA PRO A 4 -8.90 -11.64 3.95
C PRO A 4 -7.73 -10.98 3.20
N ASN A 5 -7.95 -9.83 2.56
CA ASN A 5 -6.90 -9.08 1.87
C ASN A 5 -6.02 -8.35 2.92
N LEU A 6 -5.34 -9.16 3.74
CA LEU A 6 -4.39 -8.72 4.75
C LEU A 6 -3.03 -8.58 4.08
N GLU A 7 -2.69 -7.35 3.76
CA GLU A 7 -1.48 -7.03 3.02
C GLU A 7 -0.39 -6.48 3.95
N PHE A 8 0.75 -7.17 4.02
CA PHE A 8 1.91 -6.70 4.78
C PHE A 8 2.96 -5.98 3.91
N ILE A 9 2.90 -6.09 2.58
CA ILE A 9 3.92 -5.48 1.71
C ILE A 9 3.89 -3.94 1.83
N SER A 10 2.71 -3.31 1.89
CA SER A 10 2.56 -1.87 2.12
C SER A 10 3.25 -1.38 3.40
N VAL A 11 3.05 -2.05 4.54
CA VAL A 11 3.69 -1.63 5.80
C VAL A 11 5.20 -1.85 5.77
N THR A 12 5.69 -2.94 5.15
CA THR A 12 7.12 -3.20 5.02
C THR A 12 7.82 -2.16 4.15
N VAL A 13 7.21 -1.80 3.02
CA VAL A 13 7.72 -0.75 2.11
C VAL A 13 7.71 0.62 2.78
N PHE A 14 6.63 0.93 3.50
CA PHE A 14 6.54 2.15 4.30
C PHE A 14 7.67 2.22 5.35
N LEU A 15 7.90 1.12 6.09
CA LEU A 15 8.98 1.05 7.07
C LEU A 15 10.36 1.21 6.41
N ALA A 16 10.60 0.60 5.25
CA ALA A 16 11.84 0.77 4.52
C ALA A 16 12.11 2.25 4.17
N GLY A 17 11.08 2.98 3.75
CA GLY A 17 11.17 4.42 3.53
C GLY A 17 11.39 5.21 4.82
N LEU A 18 10.67 4.88 5.89
CA LEU A 18 10.81 5.49 7.21
C LEU A 18 12.24 5.38 7.75
N THR A 19 12.91 4.27 7.46
CA THR A 19 14.26 3.96 7.96
C THR A 19 15.37 4.44 7.06
N LEU A 20 15.26 4.18 5.75
CA LEU A 20 16.33 4.40 4.77
C LEU A 20 16.18 5.71 4.00
N GLY A 21 15.03 6.39 4.11
CA GLY A 21 14.74 7.64 3.42
C GLY A 21 14.10 7.44 2.05
N ILE A 22 13.91 8.55 1.33
CA ILE A 22 13.07 8.64 0.13
C ILE A 22 13.57 7.72 -0.99
N SER A 23 14.86 7.81 -1.36
CA SER A 23 15.41 7.07 -2.51
C SER A 23 15.34 5.56 -2.29
N TYR A 24 15.76 5.09 -1.13
CA TYR A 24 15.74 3.66 -0.80
C TYR A 24 14.30 3.14 -0.58
N GLY A 25 13.43 3.95 0.04
CA GLY A 25 12.00 3.61 0.17
C GLY A 25 11.33 3.43 -1.19
N ALA A 26 11.57 4.35 -2.13
CA ALA A 26 11.10 4.26 -3.51
C ALA A 26 11.64 3.00 -4.22
N MET A 27 12.95 2.75 -4.13
CA MET A 27 13.56 1.56 -4.74
C MET A 27 12.98 0.26 -4.18
N VAL A 28 12.84 0.14 -2.86
CA VAL A 28 12.26 -1.04 -2.21
C VAL A 28 10.80 -1.23 -2.64
N GLY A 29 10.00 -0.16 -2.64
CA GLY A 29 8.60 -0.22 -3.08
C GLY A 29 8.45 -0.69 -4.52
N GLY A 30 9.20 -0.08 -5.45
CA GLY A 30 9.13 -0.45 -6.86
C GLY A 30 9.63 -1.85 -7.15
N THR A 31 10.77 -2.26 -6.56
CA THR A 31 11.35 -3.59 -6.79
C THR A 31 10.54 -4.70 -6.15
N ALA A 32 10.04 -4.50 -4.91
CA ALA A 32 9.21 -5.49 -4.24
C ALA A 32 7.92 -5.75 -5.01
N MET A 33 7.28 -4.68 -5.50
CA MET A 33 6.05 -4.81 -6.29
C MET A 33 6.29 -5.44 -7.66
N LEU A 34 7.41 -5.09 -8.32
CA LEU A 34 7.79 -5.72 -9.59
C LEU A 34 7.97 -7.23 -9.43
N ILE A 35 8.74 -7.66 -8.43
CA ILE A 35 8.96 -9.10 -8.15
C ILE A 35 7.64 -9.78 -7.81
N TYR A 36 6.87 -9.20 -6.87
CA TYR A 36 5.60 -9.76 -6.41
C TYR A 36 4.59 -9.92 -7.54
N SER A 37 4.46 -8.92 -8.43
CA SER A 37 3.49 -8.96 -9.53
C SER A 37 3.95 -9.86 -10.68
N VAL A 38 5.22 -9.75 -11.11
CA VAL A 38 5.73 -10.50 -12.26
C VAL A 38 5.87 -11.99 -11.96
N MET A 39 6.34 -12.34 -10.76
CA MET A 39 6.62 -13.72 -10.37
C MET A 39 5.46 -14.38 -9.60
N ASN A 40 4.25 -13.81 -9.65
CA ASN A 40 3.11 -14.38 -8.94
C ASN A 40 2.69 -15.72 -9.58
N PRO A 41 2.72 -16.84 -8.83
CA PRO A 41 2.37 -18.16 -9.38
C PRO A 41 0.90 -18.29 -9.78
N LEU A 42 0.02 -17.41 -9.27
CA LEU A 42 -1.40 -17.37 -9.63
C LEU A 42 -1.67 -16.61 -10.94
N GLY A 43 -0.65 -15.94 -11.51
CA GLY A 43 -0.75 -15.20 -12.76
C GLY A 43 0.19 -14.01 -12.78
N SER A 44 0.91 -13.82 -13.89
CA SER A 44 1.90 -12.73 -14.00
C SER A 44 1.26 -11.39 -14.32
N GLY A 45 1.67 -10.35 -13.59
CA GLY A 45 1.32 -8.96 -13.87
C GLY A 45 1.80 -8.45 -15.24
N LEU A 46 2.70 -9.17 -15.92
CA LEU A 46 3.13 -8.86 -17.29
C LEU A 46 1.97 -8.87 -18.30
N ILE A 47 0.89 -9.60 -18.01
CA ILE A 47 -0.30 -9.65 -18.87
C ILE A 47 -1.05 -8.31 -18.86
N TYR A 48 -1.04 -7.61 -17.71
CA TYR A 48 -1.75 -6.35 -17.50
C TYR A 48 -0.77 -5.20 -17.26
N LEU A 49 -0.07 -4.77 -18.31
CA LEU A 49 1.08 -3.87 -18.19
C LEU A 49 0.74 -2.52 -17.53
N THR A 50 -0.43 -1.94 -17.84
CA THR A 50 -0.87 -0.67 -17.22
C THR A 50 -1.12 -0.85 -15.72
N LEU A 51 -1.69 -1.99 -15.31
CA LEU A 51 -1.87 -2.33 -13.90
C LEU A 51 -0.50 -2.50 -13.22
N LEU A 52 0.43 -3.23 -13.83
CA LEU A 52 1.77 -3.43 -13.28
C LEU A 52 2.48 -2.09 -13.02
N ILE A 53 2.45 -1.18 -13.99
CA ILE A 53 3.02 0.16 -13.84
C ILE A 53 2.32 0.93 -12.72
N GLY A 54 0.99 0.89 -12.68
CA GLY A 54 0.19 1.52 -11.62
C GLY A 54 0.56 1.01 -10.22
N GLN A 55 0.69 -0.31 -10.05
CA GLN A 55 1.10 -0.94 -8.80
C GLN A 55 2.50 -0.50 -8.37
N ILE A 56 3.46 -0.50 -9.30
CA ILE A 56 4.84 -0.07 -9.02
C ILE A 56 4.86 1.39 -8.56
N LEU A 57 4.18 2.28 -9.29
CA LEU A 57 4.10 3.70 -8.93
C LEU A 57 3.42 3.93 -7.58
N ALA A 58 2.36 3.17 -7.29
CA ALA A 58 1.68 3.22 -6.01
C ALA A 58 2.63 2.85 -4.86
N MET A 59 3.38 1.75 -5.00
CA MET A 59 4.31 1.26 -3.98
C MET A 59 5.55 2.12 -3.81
N VAL A 60 6.06 2.71 -4.89
CA VAL A 60 7.07 3.78 -4.83
C VAL A 60 6.55 4.93 -3.97
N GLY A 61 5.32 5.39 -4.21
CA GLY A 61 4.67 6.43 -3.44
C GLY A 61 4.58 6.09 -1.95
N ILE A 62 4.14 4.87 -1.60
CA ILE A 62 4.05 4.40 -0.21
C ILE A 62 5.43 4.43 0.47
N GLY A 63 6.48 3.97 -0.21
CA GLY A 63 7.86 4.05 0.30
C GLY A 63 8.30 5.49 0.55
N MET A 64 7.98 6.42 -0.35
CA MET A 64 8.27 7.84 -0.15
C MET A 64 7.49 8.45 1.03
N VAL A 65 6.20 8.10 1.18
CA VAL A 65 5.37 8.53 2.32
C VAL A 65 5.97 8.06 3.64
N GLY A 66 6.54 6.85 3.69
CA GLY A 66 7.32 6.36 4.82
C GLY A 66 8.42 7.33 5.26
N ALA A 67 9.24 7.78 4.30
CA ALA A 67 10.33 8.69 4.58
C ALA A 67 9.86 10.05 5.11
N PHE A 68 8.79 10.62 4.55
CA PHE A 68 8.22 11.89 5.02
C PHE A 68 7.55 11.78 6.40
N SER A 69 7.00 10.61 6.72
CA SER A 69 6.28 10.36 7.97
C SER A 69 7.17 10.36 9.21
N LYS A 70 8.50 10.31 9.04
CA LYS A 70 9.48 10.33 10.14
C LYS A 70 9.34 11.53 11.08
N ARG A 71 8.82 12.68 10.60
CA ARG A 71 8.65 13.88 11.42
C ARG A 71 7.38 13.85 12.27
N ILE A 72 6.29 13.30 11.74
CA ILE A 72 4.97 13.27 12.38
C ILE A 72 4.82 12.10 13.35
N LEU A 73 5.56 11.01 13.15
CA LEU A 73 5.49 9.81 14.00
C LEU A 73 6.35 9.88 15.29
N LYS A 74 6.85 11.06 15.68
CA LYS A 74 7.71 11.27 16.86
C LYS A 74 6.95 11.47 18.19
N SER A 75 5.69 11.06 18.28
CA SER A 75 4.91 11.28 19.51
C SER A 75 5.37 10.35 20.64
N ASP A 76 5.56 10.90 21.84
CA ASP A 76 5.89 10.13 23.05
C ASP A 76 4.73 9.21 23.50
N SER A 77 3.49 9.53 23.08
CA SER A 77 2.33 8.69 23.37
C SER A 77 2.16 7.61 22.31
N SER A 78 2.31 6.35 22.72
CA SER A 78 2.09 5.19 21.85
C SER A 78 0.69 5.16 21.24
N PHE A 79 -0.33 5.70 21.94
CA PHE A 79 -1.70 5.75 21.44
C PHE A 79 -1.86 6.78 20.31
N ILE A 80 -1.25 7.96 20.46
CA ILE A 80 -1.28 9.01 19.42
C ILE A 80 -0.49 8.56 18.20
N CYS A 81 0.69 7.97 18.41
CA CYS A 81 1.49 7.38 17.33
C CYS A 81 0.71 6.30 16.56
N ALA A 82 -0.01 5.42 17.27
CA ALA A 82 -0.86 4.40 16.66
C ALA A 82 -2.00 5.01 15.82
N GLY A 83 -2.67 6.06 16.33
CA GLY A 83 -3.72 6.77 15.59
C GLY A 83 -3.20 7.41 14.31
N ILE A 84 -2.05 8.11 14.37
CA ILE A 84 -1.42 8.72 13.19
C ILE A 84 -0.99 7.63 12.19
N ALA A 85 -0.32 6.58 12.67
CA ALA A 85 0.11 5.48 11.81
C ALA A 85 -1.07 4.80 11.11
N GLY A 86 -2.16 4.51 11.84
CA GLY A 86 -3.37 3.94 11.26
C GLY A 86 -4.01 4.84 10.20
N GLY A 87 -4.06 6.15 10.45
CA GLY A 87 -4.53 7.13 9.45
C GLY A 87 -3.67 7.14 8.19
N ILE A 88 -2.34 7.07 8.33
CA ILE A 88 -1.43 6.95 7.18
C ILE A 88 -1.66 5.63 6.43
N GLY A 89 -1.80 4.51 7.14
CA GLY A 89 -2.10 3.21 6.54
C GLY A 89 -3.38 3.22 5.71
N LEU A 90 -4.43 3.88 6.22
CA LEU A 90 -5.68 4.06 5.50
C LEU A 90 -5.48 4.88 4.21
N LEU A 91 -4.72 5.99 4.27
CA LEU A 91 -4.41 6.81 3.10
C LEU A 91 -3.55 6.07 2.07
N CYS A 92 -2.58 5.27 2.52
CA CYS A 92 -1.76 4.43 1.65
C CYS A 92 -2.60 3.37 0.93
N ALA A 93 -3.52 2.71 1.64
CA ALA A 93 -4.43 1.74 1.05
C ALA A 93 -5.38 2.41 0.03
N LEU A 94 -5.97 3.55 0.37
CA LEU A 94 -6.79 4.34 -0.56
C LEU A 94 -6.02 4.74 -1.83
N TRP A 95 -4.77 5.15 -1.68
CA TRP A 95 -3.90 5.52 -2.80
C TRP A 95 -3.64 4.33 -3.72
N TYR A 96 -3.26 3.18 -3.15
CA TYR A 96 -3.01 1.96 -3.90
C TYR A 96 -4.26 1.45 -4.61
N ASP A 97 -5.37 1.34 -3.87
CA ASP A 97 -6.65 0.84 -4.39
C ASP A 97 -7.21 1.78 -5.47
N GLY A 98 -7.09 3.10 -5.27
CA GLY A 98 -7.51 4.08 -6.27
C GLY A 98 -6.75 3.94 -7.58
N ILE A 99 -5.42 3.83 -7.53
CA ILE A 99 -4.59 3.66 -8.74
C ILE A 99 -4.92 2.33 -9.42
N THR A 100 -4.98 1.24 -8.67
CA THR A 100 -5.16 -0.10 -9.26
C THR A 100 -6.56 -0.33 -9.81
N THR A 101 -7.59 0.24 -9.16
CA THR A 101 -8.98 0.18 -9.63
C THR A 101 -9.16 0.92 -10.94
N MET A 102 -8.39 1.98 -11.20
CA MET A 102 -8.40 2.69 -12.48
C MET A 102 -7.47 2.04 -13.52
N ALA A 103 -6.31 1.54 -13.10
CA ALA A 103 -5.32 0.97 -14.01
C ALA A 103 -5.73 -0.38 -14.60
N TYR A 104 -6.46 -1.21 -13.84
CA TYR A 104 -6.90 -2.53 -14.31
C TYR A 104 -7.90 -2.46 -15.49
N PRO A 105 -9.02 -1.71 -15.41
CA PRO A 105 -9.97 -1.59 -16.52
C PRO A 105 -9.33 -1.03 -17.80
N ILE A 106 -8.42 -0.06 -17.68
CA ILE A 106 -7.64 0.45 -18.81
C ILE A 106 -6.80 -0.67 -19.44
N SER A 107 -6.17 -1.51 -18.61
CA SER A 107 -5.37 -2.64 -19.09
C SER A 107 -6.21 -3.76 -19.70
N ALA A 108 -7.46 -3.93 -19.25
CA ALA A 108 -8.37 -4.96 -19.72
C ALA A 108 -9.19 -4.52 -20.95
N GLY A 109 -9.10 -3.24 -21.35
CA GLY A 109 -9.84 -2.68 -22.49
C GLY A 109 -11.30 -2.38 -22.18
N TYR A 110 -11.65 -2.12 -20.93
CA TYR A 110 -13.02 -1.86 -20.49
C TYR A 110 -13.48 -0.43 -20.86
N ASN A 111 -14.78 -0.30 -21.11
CA ASN A 111 -15.44 0.99 -21.27
C ASN A 111 -15.74 1.66 -19.91
N TRP A 112 -16.22 2.91 -19.92
CA TRP A 112 -16.49 3.67 -18.70
C TRP A 112 -17.55 3.03 -17.79
N ASP A 113 -18.62 2.51 -18.38
CA ASP A 113 -19.69 1.86 -17.62
C ASP A 113 -19.21 0.56 -16.95
N GLU A 114 -18.38 -0.22 -17.63
CA GLU A 114 -17.75 -1.44 -17.11
C GLU A 114 -16.73 -1.13 -16.01
N THR A 115 -15.97 -0.04 -16.18
CA THR A 115 -15.04 0.48 -15.16
C THR A 115 -15.80 0.86 -13.89
N MET A 116 -16.94 1.55 -14.03
CA MET A 116 -17.76 1.95 -12.89
C MET A 116 -18.38 0.73 -12.20
N ALA A 117 -18.89 -0.25 -12.96
CA ALA A 117 -19.39 -1.50 -12.42
C ALA A 117 -18.31 -2.28 -11.66
N TYR A 118 -17.08 -2.35 -12.21
CA TYR A 118 -15.93 -2.96 -11.55
C TYR A 118 -15.61 -2.25 -10.23
N ALA A 119 -15.51 -0.93 -10.23
CA ALA A 119 -15.22 -0.14 -9.03
C ALA A 119 -16.27 -0.36 -7.92
N ILE A 120 -17.57 -0.34 -8.28
CA ILE A 120 -18.66 -0.59 -7.33
C ILE A 120 -18.58 -2.02 -6.77
N SER A 121 -18.32 -3.01 -7.62
CA SER A 121 -18.20 -4.41 -7.20
C SER A 121 -17.01 -4.65 -6.25
N GLY A 122 -15.95 -3.85 -6.40
CA GLY A 122 -14.74 -3.90 -5.59
C GLY A 122 -14.85 -3.23 -4.22
N LEU A 123 -15.89 -2.42 -3.96
CA LEU A 123 -15.99 -1.60 -2.75
C LEU A 123 -15.86 -2.38 -1.45
N LEU A 124 -16.43 -3.59 -1.36
CA LEU A 124 -16.35 -4.42 -0.16
C LEU A 124 -14.91 -4.88 0.08
N PHE A 125 -14.19 -5.25 -0.98
CA PHE A 125 -12.77 -5.62 -0.90
C PHE A 125 -11.89 -4.43 -0.53
N THR A 126 -12.11 -3.27 -1.17
CA THR A 126 -11.44 -2.01 -0.84
C THR A 126 -11.68 -1.64 0.62
N PHE A 127 -12.91 -1.69 1.09
CA PHE A 127 -13.23 -1.39 2.49
C PHE A 127 -12.49 -2.32 3.47
N MET A 128 -12.47 -3.63 3.21
CA MET A 128 -11.71 -4.58 4.03
C MET A 128 -10.21 -4.30 3.99
N HIS A 129 -9.67 -3.92 2.84
CA HIS A 129 -8.26 -3.58 2.65
C HIS A 129 -7.86 -2.28 3.37
N LEU A 130 -8.71 -1.26 3.35
CA LEU A 130 -8.53 -0.02 4.11
C LEU A 130 -8.53 -0.27 5.62
N ALA A 131 -9.54 -1.00 6.09
CA ALA A 131 -9.67 -1.33 7.51
C ALA A 131 -8.48 -2.16 7.99
N SER A 132 -8.05 -3.15 7.21
CA SER A 132 -6.91 -3.98 7.56
C SER A 132 -5.60 -3.19 7.60
N ASN A 133 -5.32 -2.34 6.60
CA ASN A 133 -4.11 -1.50 6.60
C ASN A 133 -4.10 -0.50 7.75
N ALA A 134 -5.23 0.12 8.07
CA ALA A 134 -5.33 1.02 9.22
C ALA A 134 -4.94 0.30 10.53
N VAL A 135 -5.45 -0.92 10.73
CA VAL A 135 -5.11 -1.73 11.91
C VAL A 135 -3.63 -2.15 11.88
N ILE A 136 -3.14 -2.68 10.75
CA ILE A 136 -1.75 -3.14 10.63
C ILE A 136 -0.78 -2.00 10.92
N PHE A 137 -0.96 -0.83 10.32
CA PHE A 137 -0.07 0.31 10.55
C PHE A 137 -0.15 0.80 12.00
N SER A 138 -1.34 0.85 12.60
CA SER A 138 -1.53 1.29 13.99
C SER A 138 -0.79 0.40 15.00
N VAL A 139 -0.57 -0.88 14.68
CA VAL A 139 0.13 -1.83 15.55
C VAL A 139 1.62 -1.90 15.23
N VAL A 140 1.95 -2.06 13.95
CA VAL A 140 3.31 -2.38 13.51
C VAL A 140 4.23 -1.17 13.58
N VAL A 141 3.78 0.02 13.15
CA VAL A 141 4.64 1.21 13.07
C VAL A 141 5.07 1.71 14.45
N PRO A 142 4.18 1.88 15.45
CA PRO A 142 4.60 2.27 16.79
C PRO A 142 5.48 1.21 17.46
N GLY A 143 5.16 -0.07 17.26
CA GLY A 143 5.96 -1.18 17.77
C GLY A 143 7.37 -1.20 17.19
N TYR A 144 7.52 -0.86 15.91
CA TYR A 144 8.82 -0.71 15.25
C TYR A 144 9.61 0.47 15.80
N LEU A 145 8.99 1.65 15.89
CA LEU A 145 9.64 2.87 16.38
C LEU A 145 10.12 2.74 17.83
N ARG A 146 9.31 2.12 18.71
CA ARG A 146 9.68 1.89 20.11
C ARG A 146 10.95 1.05 20.28
N ARG A 147 11.20 0.11 19.35
CA ARG A 147 12.40 -0.74 19.37
C ARG A 147 13.65 -0.02 18.84
N LEU A 148 13.48 1.02 18.02
CA LEU A 148 14.59 1.85 17.53
C LEU A 148 15.03 2.92 18.53
N SER A 149 14.15 3.31 19.46
CA SER A 149 14.45 4.29 20.51
C SER A 149 15.07 3.68 21.78
N GLN A 150 15.20 2.35 21.84
CA GLN A 150 15.92 1.60 22.88
C GLN A 150 17.39 1.46 22.49
#